data_AF-A0A1E8FDP8-F1
#
_entry.id   AF-A0A1E8FDP8-F1
#
_cell.length_a   1.000
_cell.length_b   1.000
_cell.length_c   1.000
_cell.angle_alpha   90.00
_cell.angle_beta   90.00
_cell.angle_gamma   90.00
#
_symmetry.space_group_name_H-M   'P 1'
#
loop_
_entity.id
_entity.type
_entity.pdbx_description
1 polymer ?
#
loop_
_entity_poly.entity_id
_entity_poly.type
_entity_poly.pdbx_seq_one_letter_code
_entity_poly.pdbx_strand_id
1 'polypeptide(L)'
;METVLFLCHRIPFPPNKGDKITTYNLVKYLASRYHVVIGCFIDDEHDRQYIKDVQAMSVELFTVDICGRSSLQSGVTSLLAGKPVSTHHYKDQSMQQWVDDVIARRSIDRLIAYSGGTAQFIEHEKYAGKKRILDMADVDSDKWRQYAENKPFYSAWIYAREQRLVEAYEQKILQEFNAVTLITDEERDHFRKISPSSLKDKIVTLGNGVDTDYFDPNATFDFTDSPDKDHRVICFTGAMDYWANVDAVVWFVEHVWPLVRAQHPELYFYIVGGKPSEKVKALASTAGVVVTGRVVDVRPYVSQSQLCVAPLRIARGVQNKVLEAMSMAKPVVMTSMGQEGIALPAQQTPLVEDDAAHQAKIINDLINDAAKLSGIGEENREWIIQRYGWDGALALLDQLLEQDAPYDS
;
A
#
# COMPACT_ATOMS: atom_id res chain seq x y z
N MET A 1 9.18 19.10 -22.20
CA MET A 1 8.88 18.24 -21.04
C MET A 1 9.99 17.21 -20.97
N GLU A 2 10.69 17.13 -19.84
CA GLU A 2 11.75 16.13 -19.66
C GLU A 2 11.14 14.71 -19.64
N THR A 3 11.95 13.70 -19.94
CA THR A 3 11.49 12.30 -20.00
C THR A 3 11.96 11.53 -18.78
N VAL A 4 11.07 10.69 -18.22
CA VAL A 4 11.39 9.76 -17.13
C VAL A 4 11.09 8.33 -17.59
N LEU A 5 12.02 7.41 -17.31
CA LEU A 5 11.77 5.97 -17.45
C LEU A 5 11.23 5.44 -16.11
N PHE A 6 10.07 4.81 -16.15
CA PHE A 6 9.46 4.13 -15.00
C PHE A 6 9.35 2.63 -15.29
N LEU A 7 9.97 1.80 -14.45
CA LEU A 7 9.91 0.35 -14.54
C LEU A 7 9.07 -0.21 -13.40
N CYS A 8 8.04 -1.00 -13.70
CA CYS A 8 7.22 -1.63 -12.68
C CYS A 8 6.95 -3.10 -13.00
N HIS A 9 6.83 -3.92 -11.96
CA HIS A 9 6.75 -5.38 -12.13
C HIS A 9 5.41 -5.87 -12.68
N ARG A 10 4.41 -4.99 -12.78
CA ARG A 10 3.09 -5.24 -13.38
C ARG A 10 2.59 -4.02 -14.11
N ILE A 11 1.69 -4.23 -15.08
CA ILE A 11 0.91 -3.13 -15.64
C ILE A 11 0.14 -2.39 -14.53
N PRO A 12 0.23 -1.05 -14.45
CA PRO A 12 -0.28 -0.29 -13.31
C PRO A 12 -1.81 -0.22 -13.24
N PHE A 13 -2.52 -0.48 -14.34
CA PHE A 13 -3.98 -0.39 -14.39
C PHE A 13 -4.62 -1.78 -14.60
N PRO A 14 -5.80 -2.04 -14.02
CA PRO A 14 -6.56 -1.21 -13.07
C PRO A 14 -5.95 -1.22 -11.66
N PRO A 15 -6.16 -0.17 -10.85
CA PRO A 15 -5.67 -0.07 -9.48
C PRO A 15 -6.48 -0.95 -8.51
N ASN A 16 -6.45 -2.27 -8.74
CA ASN A 16 -7.26 -3.27 -8.02
C ASN A 16 -6.44 -4.13 -7.04
N LYS A 17 -5.15 -3.81 -6.87
CA LYS A 17 -4.19 -4.49 -5.99
C LYS A 17 -3.23 -3.45 -5.41
N GLY A 18 -2.71 -3.66 -4.20
CA GLY A 18 -1.87 -2.69 -3.50
C GLY A 18 -0.75 -2.10 -4.36
N ASP A 19 0.06 -2.95 -5.00
CA ASP A 19 1.13 -2.53 -5.91
C ASP A 19 0.63 -1.79 -7.16
N LYS A 20 -0.52 -2.19 -7.71
CA LYS A 20 -1.15 -1.50 -8.85
C LYS A 20 -1.71 -0.13 -8.45
N ILE A 21 -2.28 0.00 -7.26
CA ILE A 21 -2.78 1.28 -6.73
C ILE A 21 -1.62 2.28 -6.63
N THR A 22 -0.50 1.87 -6.03
CA THR A 22 0.68 2.74 -5.90
C THR A 22 1.29 3.08 -7.26
N THR A 23 1.56 2.08 -8.11
CA THR A 23 2.19 2.32 -9.43
C THR A 23 1.29 3.12 -10.37
N TYR A 24 -0.03 2.94 -10.34
CA TYR A 24 -0.98 3.75 -11.09
C TYR A 24 -0.91 5.23 -10.70
N ASN A 25 -0.91 5.51 -9.40
CA ASN A 25 -0.88 6.90 -8.94
C ASN A 25 0.50 7.54 -9.09
N LEU A 26 1.59 6.78 -8.95
CA LEU A 26 2.93 7.21 -9.36
C LEU A 26 2.95 7.61 -10.84
N VAL A 27 2.38 6.80 -11.73
CA VAL A 27 2.31 7.13 -13.17
C VAL A 27 1.46 8.37 -13.41
N LYS A 28 0.30 8.53 -12.77
CA LYS A 28 -0.52 9.76 -12.87
C LYS A 28 0.26 10.99 -12.42
N TYR A 29 0.92 10.89 -11.27
CA TYR A 29 1.73 11.95 -10.68
C TYR A 29 2.87 12.35 -11.62
N LEU A 30 3.64 11.38 -12.11
CA LEU A 30 4.73 11.62 -13.05
C LEU A 30 4.23 12.15 -14.40
N ALA A 31 3.13 11.65 -14.95
CA ALA A 31 2.60 12.07 -16.24
C ALA A 31 2.11 13.52 -16.26
N SER A 32 1.75 14.08 -15.10
CA SER A 32 1.42 15.50 -14.97
C SER A 32 2.65 16.43 -15.04
N ARG A 33 3.87 15.88 -14.90
CA ARG A 33 5.14 16.63 -14.77
C ARG A 33 6.16 16.29 -15.87
N TYR A 34 6.21 15.03 -16.30
CA TYR A 34 7.22 14.46 -17.19
C TYR A 34 6.57 13.67 -18.32
N HIS A 35 7.28 13.56 -19.45
CA HIS A 35 6.93 12.56 -20.45
C HIS A 35 7.34 11.19 -19.92
N VAL A 36 6.36 10.35 -19.58
CA VAL A 36 6.61 9.06 -18.94
C VAL A 36 6.74 7.97 -19.99
N VAL A 37 7.84 7.23 -19.90
CA VAL A 37 8.08 5.99 -20.64
C VAL A 37 8.02 4.85 -19.63
N ILE A 38 7.16 3.86 -19.86
CA ILE A 38 6.90 2.76 -18.93
C ILE A 38 7.37 1.44 -19.52
N GLY A 39 8.16 0.70 -18.76
CA GLY A 39 8.46 -0.72 -19.01
C GLY A 39 7.84 -1.57 -17.93
N CYS A 40 6.94 -2.50 -18.29
CA CYS A 40 6.31 -3.37 -17.31
C CYS A 40 6.06 -4.79 -17.80
N PHE A 41 5.57 -5.64 -16.89
CA PHE A 41 5.25 -7.04 -17.21
C PHE A 41 3.74 -7.29 -17.14
N ILE A 42 3.29 -8.27 -17.92
CA ILE A 42 1.93 -8.82 -17.86
C ILE A 42 2.04 -10.22 -17.24
N ASP A 43 1.58 -10.37 -16.00
CA ASP A 43 1.59 -11.64 -15.25
C ASP A 43 0.23 -12.33 -15.15
N ASP A 44 -0.85 -11.64 -15.55
CA ASP A 44 -2.19 -12.19 -15.76
C ASP A 44 -2.64 -11.91 -17.20
N GLU A 45 -3.15 -12.94 -17.89
CA GLU A 45 -3.66 -12.79 -19.26
C GLU A 45 -4.82 -11.79 -19.35
N HIS A 46 -5.64 -11.68 -18.30
CA HIS A 46 -6.75 -10.72 -18.25
C HIS A 46 -6.25 -9.28 -18.28
N ASP A 47 -5.02 -9.02 -17.86
CA ASP A 47 -4.50 -7.66 -17.79
C ASP A 47 -4.14 -7.05 -19.15
N ARG A 48 -4.03 -7.88 -20.21
CA ARG A 48 -3.75 -7.39 -21.57
C ARG A 48 -4.78 -6.41 -22.09
N GLN A 49 -6.03 -6.53 -21.65
CA GLN A 49 -7.11 -5.65 -22.08
C GLN A 49 -6.86 -4.20 -21.69
N TYR A 50 -6.08 -3.97 -20.62
CA TYR A 50 -5.82 -2.67 -20.03
C TYR A 50 -4.61 -1.92 -20.61
N ILE A 51 -3.90 -2.52 -21.58
CA ILE A 51 -2.75 -1.88 -22.24
C ILE A 51 -3.14 -0.54 -22.85
N LYS A 52 -4.31 -0.48 -23.51
CA LYS A 52 -4.81 0.75 -24.13
C LYS A 52 -5.19 1.81 -23.11
N ASP A 53 -5.73 1.41 -21.95
CA ASP A 53 -6.07 2.33 -20.87
C ASP A 53 -4.82 3.01 -20.30
N VAL A 54 -3.73 2.25 -20.09
CA VAL A 54 -2.46 2.83 -19.66
C VAL A 54 -1.88 3.75 -20.73
N GLN A 55 -1.89 3.37 -22.01
CA GLN A 55 -1.44 4.23 -23.10
C GLN A 55 -2.26 5.53 -23.20
N ALA A 56 -3.55 5.49 -22.86
CA ALA A 56 -4.42 6.67 -22.83
C ALA A 56 -4.03 7.67 -21.73
N MET A 57 -3.21 7.28 -20.75
CA MET A 57 -2.61 8.18 -19.75
C MET A 57 -1.49 9.08 -20.33
N SER A 58 -1.37 9.16 -21.67
CA SER A 58 -0.35 9.94 -22.38
C SER A 58 1.09 9.51 -22.12
N VAL A 59 1.30 8.19 -22.02
CA VAL A 59 2.61 7.56 -21.75
C VAL A 59 3.05 6.66 -22.92
N GLU A 60 4.36 6.50 -23.11
CA GLU A 60 4.91 5.44 -23.97
C GLU A 60 5.00 4.15 -23.15
N LEU A 61 4.41 3.05 -23.63
CA LEU A 61 4.35 1.79 -22.87
C LEU A 61 5.00 0.64 -23.64
N PHE A 62 5.87 -0.11 -22.96
CA PHE A 62 6.40 -1.39 -23.40
C PHE A 62 6.07 -2.47 -22.37
N THR A 63 5.52 -3.58 -22.85
CA THR A 63 5.08 -4.70 -22.00
C THR A 63 5.80 -5.98 -22.39
N VAL A 64 6.28 -6.72 -21.39
CA VAL A 64 6.77 -8.10 -21.56
C VAL A 64 5.80 -9.08 -20.92
N ASP A 65 5.48 -10.13 -21.65
CA ASP A 65 4.58 -11.17 -21.20
C ASP A 65 5.33 -12.24 -20.38
N ILE A 66 4.88 -12.47 -19.16
CA ILE A 66 5.40 -13.51 -18.27
C ILE A 66 4.31 -14.49 -17.84
N CYS A 67 3.12 -14.43 -18.46
CA CYS A 67 2.04 -15.37 -18.22
C CYS A 67 2.54 -16.81 -18.44
N GLY A 68 2.30 -17.69 -17.46
CA GLY A 68 2.71 -19.09 -17.54
C GLY A 68 4.18 -19.37 -17.21
N ARG A 69 5.01 -18.37 -16.89
CA ARG A 69 6.34 -18.62 -16.31
C ARG A 69 6.17 -19.28 -14.94
N SER A 70 6.60 -20.53 -14.83
CA SER A 70 6.50 -21.27 -13.58
C SER A 70 7.45 -20.70 -12.53
N SER A 71 6.92 -20.30 -11.36
CA SER A 71 7.72 -19.89 -10.20
C SER A 71 8.69 -20.99 -9.74
N LEU A 72 8.33 -22.26 -9.96
CA LEU A 72 9.21 -23.41 -9.71
C LEU A 72 10.39 -23.45 -10.69
N GLN A 73 10.16 -23.16 -11.98
CA GLN A 73 11.25 -23.09 -12.95
C GLN A 73 12.18 -21.91 -12.62
N SER A 74 11.63 -20.74 -12.34
CA SER A 74 12.40 -19.57 -11.88
C SER A 74 13.19 -19.86 -10.60
N GLY A 75 12.62 -20.66 -9.68
CA GLY A 75 13.29 -21.08 -8.45
C GLY A 75 14.43 -22.06 -8.69
N VAL A 76 14.26 -23.04 -9.57
CA VAL A 76 15.33 -24.00 -9.91
C VAL A 76 16.48 -23.29 -10.64
N THR A 77 16.19 -22.40 -11.58
CA THR A 77 17.23 -21.68 -12.32
C THR A 77 17.92 -20.62 -11.47
N SER A 78 17.23 -19.98 -10.52
CA SER A 78 17.86 -19.05 -9.56
C SER A 78 18.76 -19.76 -8.55
N LEU A 79 18.38 -20.97 -8.11
CA LEU A 79 19.22 -21.83 -7.28
C LEU A 79 20.54 -22.15 -7.97
N LEU A 80 20.49 -22.55 -9.24
CA LEU A 80 21.69 -22.81 -10.07
C LEU A 80 22.51 -21.55 -10.35
N ALA A 81 21.86 -20.40 -10.52
CA ALA A 81 22.53 -19.14 -10.81
C ALA A 81 23.08 -18.40 -9.57
N GLY A 82 22.80 -18.89 -8.36
CA GLY A 82 23.21 -18.23 -7.12
C GLY A 82 22.53 -16.87 -6.88
N LYS A 83 21.37 -16.62 -7.51
CA LYS A 83 20.64 -15.33 -7.44
C LYS A 83 19.33 -15.47 -6.65
N PRO A 84 18.76 -14.36 -6.15
CA PRO A 84 17.41 -14.36 -5.60
C PRO A 84 16.38 -14.86 -6.60
N VAL A 85 15.38 -15.63 -6.14
CA VAL A 85 14.27 -16.11 -6.96
C VAL A 85 13.45 -14.93 -7.51
N SER A 86 13.21 -13.91 -6.68
CA SER A 86 12.39 -12.74 -7.01
C SER A 86 12.96 -11.94 -8.19
N THR A 87 14.27 -11.70 -8.23
CA THR A 87 14.93 -11.00 -9.34
C THR A 87 15.01 -11.88 -10.58
N HIS A 88 15.26 -13.18 -10.41
CA HIS A 88 15.39 -14.09 -11.56
C HIS A 88 14.07 -14.29 -12.31
N HIS A 89 12.92 -14.25 -11.62
CA HIS A 89 11.60 -14.39 -12.24
C HIS A 89 11.32 -13.32 -13.30
N TYR A 90 11.71 -12.07 -13.03
CA TYR A 90 11.50 -10.94 -13.94
C TYR A 90 12.61 -10.76 -14.99
N LYS A 91 13.69 -11.55 -14.93
CA LYS A 91 14.79 -11.41 -15.88
C LYS A 91 14.28 -11.61 -17.31
N ASP A 92 14.52 -10.62 -18.16
CA ASP A 92 14.10 -10.66 -19.55
C ASP A 92 15.04 -9.87 -20.47
N GLN A 93 15.51 -10.51 -21.54
CA GLN A 93 16.46 -9.89 -22.47
C GLN A 93 15.80 -8.82 -23.34
N SER A 94 14.53 -9.00 -23.72
CA SER A 94 13.80 -8.02 -24.53
C SER A 94 13.52 -6.76 -23.73
N MET A 95 13.20 -6.89 -22.43
CA MET A 95 13.10 -5.75 -21.51
C MET A 95 14.42 -4.99 -21.42
N GLN A 96 15.55 -5.69 -21.21
CA GLN A 96 16.86 -5.03 -21.11
C GLN A 96 17.23 -4.30 -22.42
N GLN A 97 17.03 -4.94 -23.58
CA GLN A 97 17.31 -4.33 -24.89
C GLN A 97 16.45 -3.08 -25.10
N TRP A 98 15.16 -3.16 -24.79
CA TRP A 98 14.26 -2.02 -24.91
C TRP A 98 14.66 -0.87 -23.96
N VAL A 99 15.03 -1.17 -22.70
CA VAL A 99 15.52 -0.18 -21.73
C VAL A 99 16.76 0.53 -22.27
N ASP A 100 17.73 -0.23 -22.78
CA ASP A 100 18.96 0.30 -23.37
C ASP A 100 18.66 1.24 -24.55
N ASP A 101 17.81 0.77 -25.47
CA ASP A 101 17.43 1.50 -26.68
C ASP A 101 16.65 2.77 -26.36
N VAL A 102 15.70 2.72 -25.43
CA VAL A 102 14.85 3.87 -25.11
C VAL A 102 15.60 4.94 -24.34
N ILE A 103 16.47 4.56 -23.41
CA ILE A 103 17.34 5.50 -22.69
C ILE A 103 18.26 6.22 -23.67
N ALA A 104 18.90 5.49 -24.60
CA ALA A 104 19.77 6.09 -25.61
C ALA A 104 19.00 6.99 -26.58
N ARG A 105 17.92 6.48 -27.18
CA ARG A 105 17.12 7.18 -28.21
C ARG A 105 16.49 8.47 -27.69
N ARG A 106 16.00 8.47 -26.44
CA ARG A 106 15.33 9.62 -25.82
C ARG A 106 16.26 10.47 -24.96
N SER A 107 17.52 10.05 -24.79
CA SER A 107 18.48 10.68 -23.87
C SER A 107 17.90 10.84 -22.46
N ILE A 108 17.32 9.76 -21.92
CA ILE A 108 16.67 9.78 -20.61
C ILE A 108 17.74 9.87 -19.51
N ASP A 109 17.57 10.81 -18.58
CA ASP A 109 18.46 11.00 -17.43
C ASP A 109 17.87 10.51 -16.11
N ARG A 110 16.54 10.37 -16.04
CA ARG A 110 15.80 10.00 -14.83
C ARG A 110 15.18 8.61 -14.96
N LEU A 111 15.62 7.70 -14.11
CA LEU A 111 15.28 6.28 -14.13
C LEU A 111 14.70 5.87 -12.77
N ILE A 112 13.47 5.36 -12.78
CA ILE A 112 12.78 4.89 -11.59
C ILE A 112 12.48 3.40 -11.78
N ALA A 113 12.82 2.59 -10.80
CA ALA A 113 12.40 1.19 -10.70
C ALA A 113 11.46 1.01 -9.50
N TYR A 114 10.39 0.26 -9.68
CA TYR A 114 9.44 -0.15 -8.64
C TYR A 114 9.55 -1.66 -8.41
N SER A 115 9.95 -2.03 -7.19
CA SER A 115 10.40 -3.33 -6.71
C SER A 115 11.83 -3.73 -7.10
N GLY A 116 12.49 -4.51 -6.24
CA GLY A 116 13.82 -5.06 -6.50
C GLY A 116 13.89 -5.92 -7.77
N GLY A 117 12.78 -6.52 -8.19
CA GLY A 117 12.71 -7.29 -9.43
C GLY A 117 12.96 -6.46 -10.68
N THR A 118 12.56 -5.19 -10.71
CA THR A 118 12.76 -4.31 -11.88
C THR A 118 14.06 -3.50 -11.81
N ALA A 119 14.63 -3.33 -10.61
CA ALA A 119 15.90 -2.64 -10.40
C ALA A 119 17.04 -3.19 -11.28
N GLN A 120 17.01 -4.50 -11.58
CA GLN A 120 18.01 -5.19 -12.41
C GLN A 120 18.20 -4.61 -13.82
N PHE A 121 17.22 -3.89 -14.35
CA PHE A 121 17.29 -3.34 -15.70
C PHE A 121 18.05 -2.02 -15.77
N ILE A 122 18.23 -1.33 -14.63
CA ILE A 122 18.89 -0.03 -14.53
C ILE A 122 20.06 -0.03 -13.52
N GLU A 123 20.43 -1.19 -12.96
CA GLU A 123 21.56 -1.34 -12.02
C GLU A 123 22.95 -1.30 -12.67
N HIS A 124 23.04 -1.33 -14.01
CA HIS A 124 24.30 -1.47 -14.75
C HIS A 124 25.17 -0.21 -14.71
N GLU A 125 26.50 -0.36 -14.71
CA GLU A 125 27.49 0.74 -14.66
C GLU A 125 27.31 1.77 -15.78
N LYS A 126 26.83 1.35 -16.96
CA LYS A 126 26.50 2.27 -18.08
C LYS A 126 25.45 3.34 -17.72
N TYR A 127 24.71 3.14 -16.63
CA TYR A 127 23.73 4.08 -16.09
C TYR A 127 24.22 4.83 -14.86
N ALA A 128 25.48 4.70 -14.45
CA ALA A 128 26.01 5.34 -13.24
C ALA A 128 25.95 6.88 -13.29
N GLY A 129 25.99 7.48 -14.49
CA GLY A 129 25.82 8.92 -14.68
C GLY A 129 24.36 9.39 -14.76
N LYS A 130 23.39 8.48 -14.56
CA LYS A 130 21.94 8.76 -14.61
C LYS A 130 21.39 8.88 -13.20
N LYS A 131 20.28 9.59 -13.03
CA LYS A 131 19.54 9.67 -11.77
C LYS A 131 18.69 8.40 -11.61
N ARG A 132 19.10 7.50 -10.72
CA ARG A 132 18.48 6.20 -10.45
C ARG A 132 17.80 6.19 -9.09
N ILE A 133 16.49 5.97 -9.08
CA ILE A 133 15.67 5.85 -7.87
C ILE A 133 15.05 4.45 -7.83
N LEU A 134 15.16 3.77 -6.70
CA LEU A 134 14.43 2.53 -6.43
C LEU A 134 13.32 2.82 -5.44
N ASP A 135 12.09 2.52 -5.80
CA ASP A 135 11.02 2.27 -4.85
C ASP A 135 10.98 0.78 -4.56
N MET A 136 11.28 0.40 -3.33
CA MET A 136 11.37 -1.01 -2.96
C MET A 136 10.00 -1.68 -2.95
N ALA A 137 8.90 -0.92 -2.79
CA ALA A 137 7.56 -1.36 -2.41
C ALA A 137 7.51 -2.10 -1.06
N ASP A 138 8.46 -2.99 -0.80
CA ASP A 138 8.61 -3.75 0.44
C ASP A 138 10.08 -4.14 0.66
N VAL A 139 10.47 -4.36 1.91
CA VAL A 139 11.76 -4.99 2.25
C VAL A 139 11.62 -6.50 2.10
N ASP A 140 11.92 -7.02 0.90
CA ASP A 140 11.76 -8.44 0.58
C ASP A 140 12.62 -9.35 1.48
N SER A 141 13.82 -8.91 1.86
CA SER A 141 14.70 -9.68 2.76
C SER A 141 14.07 -9.96 4.14
N ASP A 142 13.34 -9.00 4.70
CA ASP A 142 12.62 -9.16 5.97
C ASP A 142 11.46 -10.15 5.82
N LYS A 143 10.70 -10.08 4.72
CA LYS A 143 9.65 -11.07 4.44
C LYS A 143 10.21 -12.49 4.41
N TRP A 144 11.34 -12.69 3.75
CA TRP A 144 12.00 -14.00 3.71
C TRP A 144 12.54 -14.46 5.08
N ARG A 145 13.07 -13.54 5.88
CA ARG A 145 13.50 -13.83 7.27
C ARG A 145 12.37 -14.41 8.09
N GLN A 146 11.22 -13.76 8.06
CA GLN A 146 10.05 -14.18 8.85
C GLN A 146 9.45 -15.49 8.33
N TYR A 147 9.51 -15.76 7.01
CA TYR A 147 9.16 -17.07 6.49
C TYR A 147 10.12 -18.16 6.99
N ALA A 148 11.41 -17.87 7.10
CA ALA A 148 12.37 -18.82 7.65
C ALA A 148 12.11 -19.14 9.13
N GLU A 149 11.70 -18.15 9.92
CA GLU A 149 11.40 -18.30 11.36
C GLU A 149 10.11 -19.09 11.64
N ASN A 150 9.11 -18.99 10.75
CA ASN A 150 7.77 -19.54 10.97
C ASN A 150 7.48 -20.86 10.22
N LYS A 151 8.47 -21.43 9.52
CA LYS A 151 8.30 -22.66 8.71
C LYS A 151 9.10 -23.85 9.26
N PRO A 152 8.69 -25.10 8.96
CA PRO A 152 9.42 -26.29 9.37
C PRO A 152 10.88 -26.29 8.88
N PHE A 153 11.77 -26.88 9.69
CA PHE A 153 13.23 -26.81 9.52
C PHE A 153 13.74 -27.23 8.13
N TYR A 154 13.08 -28.19 7.47
CA TYR A 154 13.47 -28.68 6.13
C TYR A 154 13.23 -27.66 5.01
N SER A 155 12.38 -26.65 5.25
CA SER A 155 12.12 -25.55 4.31
C SER A 155 12.79 -24.23 4.74
N ALA A 156 13.09 -24.09 6.04
CA ALA A 156 13.70 -22.90 6.62
C ALA A 156 15.07 -22.54 5.99
N TRP A 157 15.86 -23.53 5.58
CA TRP A 157 17.17 -23.27 4.95
C TRP A 157 17.05 -22.61 3.57
N ILE A 158 16.01 -22.92 2.79
CA ILE A 158 15.75 -22.29 1.49
C ILE A 158 15.38 -20.82 1.71
N TYR A 159 14.47 -20.56 2.65
CA TYR A 159 14.08 -19.18 2.98
C TYR A 159 15.23 -18.37 3.57
N ALA A 160 16.09 -18.99 4.40
CA ALA A 160 17.30 -18.34 4.91
C ALA A 160 18.33 -18.05 3.80
N ARG A 161 18.45 -18.93 2.78
CA ARG A 161 19.25 -18.64 1.59
C ARG A 161 18.69 -17.46 0.83
N GLU A 162 17.39 -17.46 0.54
CA GLU A 162 16.72 -16.36 -0.16
C GLU A 162 16.88 -15.04 0.59
N GLN A 163 16.68 -15.03 1.91
CA GLN A 163 16.90 -13.85 2.75
C GLN A 163 18.32 -13.27 2.55
N ARG A 164 19.36 -14.09 2.66
CA ARG A 164 20.75 -13.61 2.49
C ARG A 164 21.03 -13.08 1.08
N LEU A 165 20.51 -13.75 0.05
CA LEU A 165 20.74 -13.33 -1.33
C LEU A 165 19.97 -12.05 -1.67
N VAL A 166 18.73 -11.94 -1.21
CA VAL A 166 17.92 -10.73 -1.38
C VAL A 166 18.56 -9.58 -0.61
N GLU A 167 18.97 -9.78 0.64
CA GLU A 167 19.65 -8.74 1.41
C GLU A 167 20.94 -8.28 0.73
N ALA A 168 21.79 -9.22 0.26
CA ALA A 168 23.00 -8.87 -0.49
C ALA A 168 22.69 -8.09 -1.78
N TYR A 169 21.58 -8.43 -2.45
CA TYR A 169 21.13 -7.71 -3.65
C TYR A 169 20.60 -6.31 -3.31
N GLU A 170 19.77 -6.17 -2.28
CA GLU A 170 19.27 -4.88 -1.78
C GLU A 170 20.43 -3.96 -1.40
N GLN A 171 21.47 -4.48 -0.73
CA GLN A 171 22.67 -3.71 -0.40
C GLN A 171 23.49 -3.31 -1.63
N LYS A 172 23.58 -4.17 -2.65
CA LYS A 172 24.18 -3.82 -3.95
C LYS A 172 23.41 -2.67 -4.61
N ILE A 173 22.08 -2.76 -4.66
CA ILE A 173 21.24 -1.72 -5.26
C ILE A 173 21.37 -0.39 -4.53
N LEU A 174 21.39 -0.42 -3.19
CA LEU A 174 21.61 0.78 -2.38
C LEU A 174 22.94 1.50 -2.69
N GLN A 175 23.99 0.75 -3.04
CA GLN A 175 25.26 1.33 -3.48
C GLN A 175 25.12 2.04 -4.82
N GLU A 176 24.47 1.38 -5.78
CA GLU A 176 24.33 1.85 -7.16
C GLU A 176 23.37 3.04 -7.31
N PHE A 177 22.27 3.05 -6.58
CA PHE A 177 21.18 4.01 -6.78
C PHE A 177 21.44 5.33 -6.04
N ASN A 178 20.86 6.42 -6.54
CA ASN A 178 20.95 7.73 -5.90
C ASN A 178 20.03 7.82 -4.68
N ALA A 179 18.88 7.14 -4.73
CA ALA A 179 17.96 7.02 -3.61
C ALA A 179 17.23 5.68 -3.63
N VAL A 180 16.89 5.20 -2.44
CA VAL A 180 16.03 4.04 -2.19
C VAL A 180 14.88 4.51 -1.32
N THR A 181 13.66 4.31 -1.79
CA THR A 181 12.43 4.74 -1.12
C THR A 181 11.69 3.55 -0.54
N LEU A 182 11.11 3.75 0.63
CA LEU A 182 10.29 2.80 1.39
C LEU A 182 8.94 3.43 1.75
N ILE A 183 7.98 2.60 2.13
CA ILE A 183 6.61 3.06 2.37
C ILE A 183 6.51 3.73 3.74
N THR A 184 7.10 3.15 4.78
CA THR A 184 7.00 3.71 6.14
C THR A 184 8.34 4.12 6.75
N ASP A 185 8.28 5.00 7.75
CA ASP A 185 9.44 5.40 8.53
C ASP A 185 10.03 4.21 9.31
N GLU A 186 9.20 3.29 9.78
CA GLU A 186 9.64 2.07 10.46
C GLU A 186 10.41 1.15 9.52
N GLU A 187 9.94 0.97 8.28
CA GLU A 187 10.66 0.22 7.23
C GLU A 187 11.98 0.88 6.90
N ARG A 188 11.98 2.20 6.69
CA ARG A 188 13.18 3.01 6.45
C ARG A 188 14.19 2.81 7.56
N ASP A 189 13.76 2.95 8.81
CA ASP A 189 14.64 2.86 9.97
C ASP A 189 15.13 1.43 10.20
N HIS A 190 14.32 0.42 9.90
CA HIS A 190 14.75 -0.97 9.89
C HIS A 190 15.83 -1.22 8.83
N PHE A 191 15.60 -0.77 7.59
CA PHE A 191 16.54 -0.95 6.49
C PHE A 191 17.84 -0.16 6.73
N ARG A 192 17.76 1.05 7.31
CA ARG A 192 18.93 1.83 7.76
C ARG A 192 19.73 1.13 8.87
N LYS A 193 19.13 0.32 9.74
CA LYS A 193 19.87 -0.42 10.79
C LYS A 193 20.77 -1.51 10.21
N ILE A 194 20.33 -2.16 9.12
CA ILE A 194 21.09 -3.24 8.47
C ILE A 194 21.98 -2.74 7.32
N SER A 195 21.91 -1.46 6.96
CA SER A 195 22.67 -0.87 5.86
C SER A 195 23.94 -0.13 6.34
N PRO A 196 25.00 -0.04 5.51
CA PRO A 196 26.21 0.72 5.81
C PRO A 196 25.93 2.18 6.16
N SER A 197 26.61 2.71 7.18
CA SER A 197 26.44 4.09 7.65
C SER A 197 26.62 5.15 6.55
N SER A 198 27.51 4.92 5.58
CA SER A 198 27.76 5.85 4.47
C SER A 198 26.64 5.92 3.43
N LEU A 199 25.62 5.05 3.53
CA LEU A 199 24.52 4.97 2.56
C LEU A 199 23.14 5.29 3.16
N LYS A 200 23.07 5.55 4.47
CA LYS A 200 21.78 5.72 5.18
C LYS A 200 20.97 6.91 4.69
N ASP A 201 21.64 7.97 4.24
CA ASP A 201 21.00 9.20 3.74
C ASP A 201 20.31 8.99 2.39
N LYS A 202 20.67 7.93 1.65
CA LYS A 202 19.98 7.53 0.43
C LYS A 202 18.64 6.83 0.70
N ILE A 203 18.43 6.32 1.91
CA ILE A 203 17.25 5.55 2.28
C ILE A 203 16.23 6.54 2.86
N VAL A 204 15.13 6.76 2.16
CA VAL A 204 14.11 7.74 2.55
C VAL A 204 12.72 7.12 2.53
N THR A 205 11.78 7.75 3.23
CA THR A 205 10.37 7.34 3.22
C THR A 205 9.67 8.14 2.15
N LEU A 206 9.02 7.47 1.20
CA LEU A 206 8.15 8.13 0.24
C LEU A 206 6.70 8.14 0.74
N GLY A 207 6.26 7.12 1.47
CA GLY A 207 4.89 7.04 1.96
C GLY A 207 3.97 6.25 1.04
N ASN A 208 2.73 6.09 1.49
CA ASN A 208 1.63 5.61 0.67
C ASN A 208 0.54 6.68 0.57
N GLY A 209 -0.14 6.75 -0.56
CA GLY A 209 -1.20 7.72 -0.81
C GLY A 209 -2.61 7.13 -0.79
N VAL A 210 -3.60 8.02 -0.72
CA VAL A 210 -5.02 7.75 -0.93
C VAL A 210 -5.56 8.69 -2.01
N ASP A 211 -6.48 8.18 -2.84
CA ASP A 211 -7.16 8.99 -3.84
C ASP A 211 -8.21 9.88 -3.15
N THR A 212 -7.81 11.11 -2.82
CA THR A 212 -8.62 12.07 -2.05
C THR A 212 -9.81 12.64 -2.83
N ASP A 213 -9.77 12.52 -4.16
CA ASP A 213 -10.88 12.91 -5.05
C ASP A 213 -11.92 11.79 -5.09
N TYR A 214 -11.48 10.54 -5.17
CA TYR A 214 -12.36 9.39 -5.09
C TYR A 214 -12.98 9.25 -3.70
N PHE A 215 -12.17 9.40 -2.64
CA PHE A 215 -12.59 9.41 -1.24
C PHE A 215 -12.86 10.84 -0.73
N ASP A 216 -13.67 11.59 -1.48
CA ASP A 216 -14.23 12.88 -1.06
C ASP A 216 -15.62 12.68 -0.43
N PRO A 217 -15.89 13.17 0.80
CA PRO A 217 -17.22 13.12 1.41
C PRO A 217 -18.32 13.82 0.59
N ASN A 218 -17.95 14.73 -0.33
CA ASN A 218 -18.86 15.45 -1.22
C ASN A 218 -18.92 14.88 -2.64
N ALA A 219 -18.18 13.79 -2.94
CA ALA A 219 -18.27 13.15 -4.24
C ALA A 219 -19.64 12.49 -4.46
N THR A 220 -19.94 12.20 -5.73
CA THR A 220 -21.11 11.38 -6.07
C THR A 220 -20.78 9.91 -5.84
N PHE A 221 -21.62 9.23 -5.06
CA PHE A 221 -21.48 7.80 -4.76
C PHE A 221 -22.52 6.96 -5.49
N ASP A 222 -22.19 5.69 -5.73
CA ASP A 222 -23.16 4.69 -6.15
C ASP A 222 -23.89 4.15 -4.91
N PHE A 223 -25.15 4.55 -4.72
CA PHE A 223 -25.98 4.10 -3.60
C PHE A 223 -26.78 2.82 -3.90
N THR A 224 -26.40 2.04 -4.92
CA THR A 224 -27.04 0.73 -5.21
C THR A 224 -27.02 -0.17 -3.98
N ASP A 225 -25.88 -0.21 -3.28
CA ASP A 225 -25.73 -0.84 -1.97
C ASP A 225 -25.31 0.24 -0.96
N SER A 226 -26.11 0.45 0.10
CA SER A 226 -25.80 1.39 1.18
C SER A 226 -26.27 0.85 2.53
N PRO A 227 -25.89 1.47 3.66
CA PRO A 227 -26.56 1.21 4.92
C PRO A 227 -28.07 1.50 4.82
N ASP A 228 -28.82 0.90 5.75
CA ASP A 228 -30.21 1.26 5.95
C ASP A 228 -30.28 2.69 6.47
N LYS A 229 -31.23 3.48 5.96
CA LYS A 229 -31.37 4.91 6.29
C LYS A 229 -31.75 5.14 7.75
N ASP A 230 -32.40 4.16 8.37
CA ASP A 230 -32.81 4.24 9.76
C ASP A 230 -31.69 3.80 10.73
N HIS A 231 -30.58 3.28 10.21
CA HIS A 231 -29.47 2.81 11.03
C HIS A 231 -28.49 3.92 11.36
N ARG A 232 -28.09 3.99 12.64
CA ARG A 232 -26.94 4.77 13.09
C ARG A 232 -25.67 3.91 12.98
N VAL A 233 -24.79 4.23 12.04
CA VAL A 233 -23.76 3.29 11.56
C VAL A 233 -22.38 3.54 12.18
N ILE A 234 -21.69 2.45 12.54
CA ILE A 234 -20.22 2.36 12.71
C ILE A 234 -19.68 1.42 11.63
N CYS A 235 -18.58 1.79 10.99
CA CYS A 235 -18.07 1.10 9.80
C CYS A 235 -16.74 0.38 10.03
N PHE A 236 -16.56 -0.78 9.40
CA PHE A 236 -15.24 -1.35 9.09
C PHE A 236 -15.25 -1.82 7.63
N THR A 237 -14.20 -1.47 6.87
CA THR A 237 -14.05 -1.89 5.46
C THR A 237 -12.87 -2.85 5.28
N GLY A 238 -13.00 -3.80 4.35
CA GLY A 238 -11.86 -4.63 3.91
C GLY A 238 -12.25 -5.97 3.27
N ALA A 239 -11.24 -6.71 2.82
CA ALA A 239 -11.41 -8.09 2.35
C ALA A 239 -11.60 -9.05 3.54
N MET A 240 -12.74 -9.72 3.61
CA MET A 240 -13.17 -10.50 4.77
C MET A 240 -12.74 -11.98 4.73
N ASP A 241 -11.86 -12.32 3.80
CA ASP A 241 -11.06 -13.55 3.73
C ASP A 241 -9.62 -13.33 4.20
N TYR A 242 -9.20 -12.08 4.44
CA TYR A 242 -7.89 -11.75 4.97
C TYR A 242 -7.85 -11.93 6.49
N TRP A 243 -6.90 -12.73 6.98
CA TRP A 243 -6.81 -13.14 8.39
C TRP A 243 -6.83 -11.95 9.37
N ALA A 244 -6.07 -10.90 9.11
CA ALA A 244 -6.05 -9.70 9.96
C ALA A 244 -7.42 -9.01 10.05
N ASN A 245 -8.17 -8.96 8.94
CA ASN A 245 -9.51 -8.36 8.93
C ASN A 245 -10.51 -9.23 9.68
N VAL A 246 -10.46 -10.55 9.47
CA VAL A 246 -11.30 -11.52 10.19
C VAL A 246 -11.05 -11.41 11.69
N ASP A 247 -9.78 -11.39 12.10
CA ASP A 247 -9.39 -11.26 13.50
C ASP A 247 -9.91 -9.97 14.14
N ALA A 248 -9.75 -8.83 13.45
CA ALA A 248 -10.17 -7.52 13.92
C ALA A 248 -11.69 -7.44 14.16
N VAL A 249 -12.51 -7.85 13.18
CA VAL A 249 -13.96 -7.74 13.29
C VAL A 249 -14.55 -8.74 14.28
N VAL A 250 -13.98 -9.96 14.36
CA VAL A 250 -14.40 -10.95 15.36
C VAL A 250 -14.08 -10.42 16.76
N TRP A 251 -12.84 -9.97 17.00
CA TRP A 251 -12.45 -9.45 18.30
C TRP A 251 -13.31 -8.25 18.72
N PHE A 252 -13.55 -7.30 17.80
CA PHE A 252 -14.39 -6.13 18.05
C PHE A 252 -15.82 -6.52 18.42
N VAL A 253 -16.43 -7.44 17.67
CA VAL A 253 -17.81 -7.90 17.94
C VAL A 253 -17.91 -8.67 19.26
N GLU A 254 -16.87 -9.40 19.65
CA GLU A 254 -16.86 -10.18 20.89
C GLU A 254 -16.55 -9.33 22.14
N HIS A 255 -15.68 -8.32 22.03
CA HIS A 255 -15.11 -7.64 23.20
C HIS A 255 -15.51 -6.16 23.33
N VAL A 256 -15.70 -5.45 22.22
CA VAL A 256 -15.99 -4.00 22.22
C VAL A 256 -17.47 -3.73 21.99
N TRP A 257 -18.04 -4.38 20.98
CA TRP A 257 -19.43 -4.15 20.54
C TRP A 257 -20.48 -4.35 21.64
N PRO A 258 -20.41 -5.36 22.52
CA PRO A 258 -21.39 -5.53 23.59
C PRO A 258 -21.41 -4.35 24.56
N LEU A 259 -20.25 -3.73 24.82
CA LEU A 259 -20.10 -2.58 25.72
C LEU A 259 -20.66 -1.30 25.09
N VAL A 260 -20.47 -1.12 23.78
CA VAL A 260 -21.04 0.00 23.02
C VAL A 260 -22.56 -0.13 22.96
N ARG A 261 -23.06 -1.31 22.59
CA ARG A 261 -24.51 -1.55 22.46
C ARG A 261 -25.29 -1.53 23.76
N ALA A 262 -24.64 -1.78 24.90
CA ALA A 262 -25.26 -1.62 26.20
C ALA A 262 -25.73 -0.17 26.45
N GLN A 263 -25.04 0.81 25.86
CA GLN A 263 -25.39 2.24 25.95
C GLN A 263 -26.19 2.72 24.74
N HIS A 264 -25.93 2.12 23.57
CA HIS A 264 -26.51 2.54 22.29
C HIS A 264 -27.14 1.36 21.52
N PRO A 265 -28.32 0.86 21.96
CA PRO A 265 -28.99 -0.26 21.31
C PRO A 265 -29.52 0.05 19.90
N GLU A 266 -29.47 1.31 19.46
CA GLU A 266 -29.83 1.75 18.12
C GLU A 266 -28.65 1.72 17.13
N LEU A 267 -27.41 1.53 17.60
CA LEU A 267 -26.24 1.47 16.72
C LEU A 267 -26.16 0.15 15.96
N TYR A 268 -25.65 0.26 14.73
CA TYR A 268 -25.33 -0.84 13.86
C TYR A 268 -23.86 -0.83 13.46
N PHE A 269 -23.19 -1.96 13.62
CA PHE A 269 -21.84 -2.19 13.13
C PHE A 269 -21.89 -2.87 11.76
N TYR A 270 -21.48 -2.13 10.73
CA TYR A 270 -21.41 -2.62 9.36
C TYR A 270 -19.99 -3.12 9.04
N ILE A 271 -19.92 -4.42 8.76
CA ILE A 271 -18.73 -5.09 8.23
C ILE A 271 -18.85 -5.10 6.70
N VAL A 272 -18.10 -4.21 6.06
CA VAL A 272 -18.22 -3.90 4.64
C VAL A 272 -17.08 -4.52 3.84
N GLY A 273 -17.41 -5.36 2.86
CA GLY A 273 -16.43 -5.84 1.88
C GLY A 273 -16.48 -7.33 1.58
N GLY A 274 -15.74 -7.70 0.53
CA GLY A 274 -15.91 -8.96 -0.18
C GLY A 274 -15.40 -10.20 0.56
N LYS A 275 -15.93 -11.36 0.14
CA LYS A 275 -15.49 -12.71 0.51
C LYS A 275 -15.48 -12.99 2.03
N PRO A 276 -16.57 -12.72 2.77
CA PRO A 276 -16.60 -13.02 4.21
C PRO A 276 -16.39 -14.52 4.47
N SER A 277 -15.42 -14.82 5.32
CA SER A 277 -15.26 -16.18 5.87
C SER A 277 -16.50 -16.60 6.67
N GLU A 278 -16.68 -17.91 6.87
CA GLU A 278 -17.80 -18.42 7.67
C GLU A 278 -17.83 -17.84 9.09
N LYS A 279 -16.65 -17.58 9.67
CA LYS A 279 -16.54 -16.90 10.97
C LYS A 279 -17.12 -15.49 10.93
N VAL A 280 -16.82 -14.71 9.89
CA VAL A 280 -17.36 -13.34 9.74
C VAL A 280 -18.86 -13.38 9.46
N LYS A 281 -19.34 -14.29 8.59
CA LYS A 281 -20.78 -14.44 8.33
C LYS A 281 -21.57 -14.75 9.60
N ALA A 282 -21.02 -15.57 10.50
CA ALA A 282 -21.67 -15.91 11.77
C ALA A 282 -21.89 -14.69 12.69
N LEU A 283 -21.06 -13.64 12.57
CA LEU A 283 -21.22 -12.40 13.33
C LEU A 283 -22.53 -11.68 13.04
N ALA A 284 -23.17 -11.91 11.89
CA ALA A 284 -24.48 -11.32 11.55
C ALA A 284 -25.62 -11.80 12.48
N SER A 285 -25.40 -12.86 13.27
CA SER A 285 -26.33 -13.30 14.31
C SER A 285 -26.27 -12.44 15.58
N THR A 286 -25.22 -11.63 15.74
CA THR A 286 -25.06 -10.69 16.86
C THR A 286 -25.93 -9.45 16.63
N ALA A 287 -26.66 -9.04 17.67
CA ALA A 287 -27.56 -7.88 17.59
C ALA A 287 -26.82 -6.61 17.12
N GLY A 288 -27.40 -5.95 16.11
CA GLY A 288 -26.83 -4.73 15.52
C GLY A 288 -25.59 -4.96 14.65
N VAL A 289 -25.23 -6.20 14.29
CA VAL A 289 -24.11 -6.45 13.35
C VAL A 289 -24.66 -6.77 11.97
N VAL A 290 -24.13 -6.09 10.95
CA VAL A 290 -24.48 -6.31 9.53
C VAL A 290 -23.24 -6.70 8.76
N VAL A 291 -23.30 -7.84 8.06
CA VAL A 291 -22.24 -8.32 7.17
C VAL A 291 -22.74 -8.23 5.74
N THR A 292 -22.11 -7.38 4.94
CA THR A 292 -22.59 -7.06 3.57
C THR A 292 -22.15 -8.09 2.54
N GLY A 293 -20.87 -8.47 2.56
CA GLY A 293 -20.22 -9.13 1.42
C GLY A 293 -19.67 -8.12 0.41
N ARG A 294 -19.45 -8.54 -0.83
CA ARG A 294 -18.93 -7.64 -1.86
C ARG A 294 -20.02 -6.61 -2.20
N VAL A 295 -19.67 -5.33 -2.08
CA VAL A 295 -20.51 -4.18 -2.46
C VAL A 295 -19.95 -3.51 -3.71
N VAL A 296 -20.80 -2.76 -4.42
CA VAL A 296 -20.39 -1.98 -5.59
C VAL A 296 -19.43 -0.84 -5.20
N ASP A 297 -19.72 -0.15 -4.10
CA ASP A 297 -18.93 0.98 -3.60
C ASP A 297 -18.94 0.97 -2.06
N VAL A 298 -17.77 1.19 -1.45
CA VAL A 298 -17.64 1.27 0.02
C VAL A 298 -17.96 2.67 0.55
N ARG A 299 -17.86 3.71 -0.29
CA ARG A 299 -18.00 5.12 0.11
C ARG A 299 -19.36 5.47 0.70
N PRO A 300 -20.52 4.95 0.22
CA PRO A 300 -21.80 5.16 0.89
C PRO A 300 -21.79 4.71 2.35
N TYR A 301 -21.19 3.56 2.64
CA TYR A 301 -21.11 3.01 4.00
C TYR A 301 -20.20 3.84 4.91
N VAL A 302 -19.05 4.26 4.40
CA VAL A 302 -18.13 5.14 5.12
C VAL A 302 -18.77 6.51 5.35
N SER A 303 -19.32 7.13 4.30
CA SER A 303 -19.94 8.46 4.35
C SER A 303 -21.11 8.54 5.34
N GLN A 304 -21.97 7.52 5.39
CA GLN A 304 -23.10 7.48 6.30
C GLN A 304 -22.75 7.00 7.73
N SER A 305 -21.52 6.53 7.96
CA SER A 305 -21.06 6.19 9.30
C SER A 305 -20.81 7.43 10.16
N GLN A 306 -21.03 7.29 11.47
CA GLN A 306 -20.63 8.30 12.46
C GLN A 306 -19.12 8.29 12.65
N LEU A 307 -18.54 7.10 12.74
CA LEU A 307 -17.11 6.84 12.81
C LEU A 307 -16.82 5.46 12.19
N CYS A 308 -15.57 5.24 11.83
CA CYS A 308 -15.09 3.92 11.45
C CYS A 308 -14.17 3.35 12.52
N VAL A 309 -13.98 2.03 12.49
CA VAL A 309 -13.09 1.32 13.40
C VAL A 309 -12.03 0.55 12.62
N ALA A 310 -10.82 0.48 13.17
CA ALA A 310 -9.74 -0.36 12.66
C ALA A 310 -9.05 -1.10 13.82
N PRO A 311 -9.75 -2.07 14.47
CA PRO A 311 -9.27 -2.76 15.67
C PRO A 311 -8.31 -3.91 15.30
N LEU A 312 -7.28 -3.60 14.52
CA LEU A 312 -6.35 -4.58 13.97
C LEU A 312 -5.38 -5.04 15.06
N ARG A 313 -5.36 -6.33 15.39
CA ARG A 313 -4.37 -6.90 16.32
C ARG A 313 -3.21 -7.59 15.63
N ILE A 314 -3.31 -7.64 14.30
CA ILE A 314 -2.30 -8.12 13.38
C ILE A 314 -2.36 -7.14 12.22
N ALA A 315 -1.31 -6.38 11.99
CA ALA A 315 -1.21 -5.49 10.84
C ALA A 315 0.23 -5.46 10.34
N ARG A 316 0.38 -5.01 9.10
CA ARG A 316 1.68 -4.67 8.49
C ARG A 316 1.49 -3.55 7.51
N GLY A 317 2.41 -2.60 7.56
CA GLY A 317 2.41 -1.44 6.68
C GLY A 317 1.16 -0.58 6.86
N VAL A 318 1.01 0.36 5.94
CA VAL A 318 -0.05 1.36 5.98
C VAL A 318 -1.41 0.72 5.74
N GLN A 319 -2.36 1.00 6.63
CA GLN A 319 -3.73 0.52 6.53
C GLN A 319 -4.57 1.46 5.67
N ASN A 320 -4.72 1.16 4.37
CA ASN A 320 -5.48 2.01 3.43
C ASN A 320 -6.87 2.37 3.93
N LYS A 321 -7.60 1.43 4.55
CA LYS A 321 -8.93 1.70 5.13
C LYS A 321 -8.97 2.87 6.13
N VAL A 322 -7.86 3.10 6.84
CA VAL A 322 -7.73 4.21 7.79
C VAL A 322 -7.57 5.51 7.02
N LEU A 323 -6.68 5.55 6.02
CA LEU A 323 -6.51 6.70 5.14
C LEU A 323 -7.81 7.03 4.37
N GLU A 324 -8.51 6.02 3.87
CA GLU A 324 -9.79 6.14 3.17
C GLU A 324 -10.88 6.73 4.08
N ALA A 325 -11.01 6.23 5.31
CA ALA A 325 -11.98 6.75 6.27
C ALA A 325 -11.65 8.18 6.70
N MET A 326 -10.37 8.48 6.99
CA MET A 326 -9.92 9.83 7.33
C MET A 326 -10.10 10.80 6.15
N SER A 327 -9.86 10.36 4.91
CA SER A 327 -10.13 11.14 3.69
C SER A 327 -11.61 11.52 3.59
N MET A 328 -12.50 10.59 3.94
CA MET A 328 -13.96 10.78 3.98
C MET A 328 -14.45 11.56 5.21
N ALA A 329 -13.55 12.28 5.89
CA ALA A 329 -13.81 13.07 7.08
C ALA A 329 -14.43 12.25 8.24
N LYS A 330 -13.96 11.03 8.45
CA LYS A 330 -14.40 10.17 9.56
C LYS A 330 -13.35 10.07 10.65
N PRO A 331 -13.74 10.21 11.93
CA PRO A 331 -12.95 9.73 13.05
C PRO A 331 -12.76 8.23 12.94
N VAL A 332 -11.57 7.74 13.32
CA VAL A 332 -11.26 6.31 13.27
C VAL A 332 -10.81 5.83 14.65
N VAL A 333 -11.58 4.96 15.30
CA VAL A 333 -11.11 4.31 16.54
C VAL A 333 -10.29 3.08 16.14
N MET A 334 -9.00 3.06 16.47
CA MET A 334 -8.08 2.04 15.99
C MET A 334 -7.15 1.53 17.10
N THR A 335 -6.55 0.39 16.88
CA THR A 335 -5.44 -0.12 17.71
C THR A 335 -4.12 0.55 17.33
N SER A 336 -3.10 0.40 18.15
CA SER A 336 -1.73 0.83 17.85
C SER A 336 -1.20 0.21 16.54
N MET A 337 -1.52 -1.06 16.28
CA MET A 337 -1.21 -1.70 15.00
C MET A 337 -2.05 -1.16 13.83
N GLY A 338 -3.26 -0.67 14.08
CA GLY A 338 -4.06 0.01 13.06
C GLY A 338 -3.47 1.35 12.62
N GLN A 339 -2.74 2.02 13.51
CA GLN A 339 -2.04 3.28 13.23
C GLN A 339 -0.73 3.10 12.44
N GLU A 340 -0.08 1.93 12.50
CA GLU A 340 1.28 1.70 11.98
C GLU A 340 1.53 2.33 10.59
N GLY A 341 2.60 3.13 10.47
CA GLY A 341 2.94 3.85 9.24
C GLY A 341 2.08 5.08 8.94
N ILE A 342 1.18 5.50 9.83
CA ILE A 342 0.32 6.67 9.69
C ILE A 342 0.61 7.69 10.79
N ALA A 343 1.14 8.85 10.40
CA ALA A 343 1.20 10.03 11.24
C ALA A 343 -0.23 10.58 11.42
N LEU A 344 -0.67 10.72 12.67
CA LEU A 344 -2.03 11.16 13.00
C LEU A 344 -2.07 12.64 13.41
N PRO A 345 -3.15 13.36 13.06
CA PRO A 345 -3.40 14.69 13.61
C PRO A 345 -3.73 14.62 15.10
N ALA A 346 -3.60 15.75 15.80
CA ALA A 346 -3.59 15.79 17.27
C ALA A 346 -4.90 15.27 17.89
N GLN A 347 -6.04 15.53 17.26
CA GLN A 347 -7.34 15.07 17.79
C GLN A 347 -7.67 13.61 17.45
N GLN A 348 -6.97 13.00 16.49
CA GLN A 348 -7.13 11.60 16.10
C GLN A 348 -6.24 10.66 16.93
N THR A 349 -5.07 11.15 17.39
CA THR A 349 -4.15 10.38 18.25
C THR A 349 -4.80 9.77 19.50
N PRO A 350 -5.68 10.47 20.25
CA PRO A 350 -6.35 9.89 21.41
C PRO A 350 -7.37 8.78 21.10
N LEU A 351 -7.65 8.51 19.81
CA LEU A 351 -8.55 7.44 19.38
C LEU A 351 -7.79 6.12 19.11
N VAL A 352 -6.49 6.09 19.39
CA VAL A 352 -5.65 4.89 19.32
C VAL A 352 -5.66 4.21 20.69
N GLU A 353 -6.23 3.02 20.75
CA GLU A 353 -6.39 2.26 21.99
C GLU A 353 -6.44 0.77 21.69
N ASP A 354 -5.74 -0.03 22.51
CA ASP A 354 -5.65 -1.50 22.33
C ASP A 354 -6.60 -2.26 23.26
N ASP A 355 -7.00 -1.65 24.38
CA ASP A 355 -7.95 -2.25 25.32
C ASP A 355 -9.40 -2.12 24.85
N ALA A 356 -10.16 -3.21 24.97
CA ALA A 356 -11.54 -3.26 24.50
C ALA A 356 -12.49 -2.34 25.27
N ALA A 357 -12.33 -2.23 26.59
CA ALA A 357 -13.21 -1.41 27.43
C ALA A 357 -12.94 0.08 27.20
N HIS A 358 -11.67 0.45 27.05
CA HIS A 358 -11.29 1.81 26.71
C HIS A 358 -11.70 2.19 25.28
N GLN A 359 -11.54 1.30 24.28
CA GLN A 359 -12.08 1.54 22.94
C GLN A 359 -13.60 1.78 22.98
N ALA A 360 -14.35 0.95 23.70
CA ALA A 360 -15.80 1.13 23.84
C ALA A 360 -16.13 2.48 24.49
N LYS A 361 -15.38 2.89 25.52
CA LYS A 361 -15.54 4.20 26.15
C LYS A 361 -15.30 5.34 25.16
N ILE A 362 -14.23 5.28 24.38
CA ILE A 362 -13.92 6.28 23.34
C ILE A 362 -15.07 6.37 22.33
N ILE A 363 -15.58 5.23 21.86
CA ILE A 363 -16.71 5.18 20.93
C ILE A 363 -17.95 5.84 21.56
N ASN A 364 -18.30 5.48 22.79
CA ASN A 364 -19.47 6.05 23.47
C ASN A 364 -19.30 7.57 23.69
N ASP A 365 -18.11 8.02 24.11
CA ASP A 365 -17.79 9.44 24.29
C ASP A 365 -17.95 10.22 22.97
N LEU A 366 -17.55 9.64 21.83
CA LEU A 366 -17.71 10.24 20.50
C LEU A 366 -19.17 10.25 20.02
N ILE A 367 -19.89 9.13 20.17
CA ILE A 367 -21.28 8.99 19.71
C ILE A 367 -22.23 9.98 20.44
N ASN A 368 -21.87 10.38 21.66
CA ASN A 368 -22.61 11.36 22.45
C ASN A 368 -22.24 12.83 22.14
N ASP A 369 -21.20 13.08 21.33
CA ASP A 369 -20.71 14.42 20.99
C ASP A 369 -20.54 14.59 19.47
N ALA A 370 -21.63 14.99 18.82
CA ALA A 370 -21.67 15.22 17.38
C ALA A 370 -20.71 16.33 16.92
N ALA A 371 -20.46 17.35 17.76
CA ALA A 371 -19.54 18.44 17.42
C ALA A 371 -18.09 17.93 17.40
N LYS A 372 -17.73 17.08 18.38
CA LYS A 372 -16.43 16.42 18.41
C LYS A 372 -16.22 15.46 17.24
N LEU A 373 -17.25 14.70 16.85
CA LEU A 373 -17.19 13.86 15.64
C LEU A 373 -16.87 14.68 14.38
N SER A 374 -17.60 15.80 14.17
CA SER A 374 -17.37 16.68 13.01
C SER A 374 -15.98 17.30 13.03
N GLY A 375 -15.56 17.85 14.17
CA GLY A 375 -14.26 18.52 14.30
C GLY A 375 -13.08 17.60 14.04
N ILE A 376 -13.11 16.36 14.56
CA ILE A 376 -12.07 15.35 14.27
C ILE A 376 -12.11 14.95 12.79
N GLY A 377 -13.31 14.77 12.22
CA GLY A 377 -13.48 14.42 10.81
C GLY A 377 -12.90 15.46 9.86
N GLU A 378 -13.16 16.74 10.10
CA GLU A 378 -12.63 17.85 9.31
C GLU A 378 -11.10 17.92 9.38
N GLU A 379 -10.51 17.86 10.58
CA GLU A 379 -9.05 17.84 10.76
C GLU A 379 -8.42 16.61 10.08
N ASN A 380 -9.07 15.44 10.17
CA ASN A 380 -8.61 14.23 9.48
C ASN A 380 -8.55 14.43 7.97
N ARG A 381 -9.60 15.01 7.36
CA ARG A 381 -9.63 15.23 5.91
C ARG A 381 -8.53 16.22 5.48
N GLU A 382 -8.38 17.33 6.20
CA GLU A 382 -7.32 18.31 5.92
C GLU A 382 -5.93 17.68 6.02
N TRP A 383 -5.69 16.90 7.08
CA TRP A 383 -4.43 16.20 7.30
C TRP A 383 -4.12 15.20 6.17
N ILE A 384 -5.12 14.42 5.76
CA ILE A 384 -4.99 13.46 4.66
C ILE A 384 -4.70 14.17 3.34
N ILE A 385 -5.44 15.22 2.97
CA ILE A 385 -5.20 15.95 1.71
C ILE A 385 -3.76 16.48 1.65
N GLN A 386 -3.25 17.03 2.75
CA GLN A 386 -1.91 17.63 2.78
C GLN A 386 -0.77 16.61 2.73
N ARG A 387 -0.93 15.43 3.35
CA ARG A 387 0.18 14.48 3.57
C ARG A 387 0.04 13.16 2.84
N TYR A 388 -1.19 12.68 2.70
CA TYR A 388 -1.52 11.35 2.19
C TYR A 388 -2.30 11.40 0.87
N GLY A 389 -2.72 12.58 0.39
CA GLY A 389 -3.05 12.76 -1.01
C GLY A 389 -1.83 12.47 -1.87
N TRP A 390 -2.01 11.89 -3.06
CA TRP A 390 -0.89 11.47 -3.91
C TRP A 390 0.09 12.60 -4.22
N ASP A 391 -0.37 13.84 -4.31
CA ASP A 391 0.53 14.99 -4.48
C ASP A 391 1.43 15.24 -3.25
N GLY A 392 0.88 15.10 -2.04
CA GLY A 392 1.63 15.25 -0.79
C GLY A 392 2.58 14.08 -0.55
N ALA A 393 2.09 12.85 -0.74
CA ALA A 393 2.88 11.63 -0.56
C ALA A 393 4.06 11.56 -1.53
N LEU A 394 3.87 11.99 -2.78
CA LEU A 394 4.91 11.91 -3.81
C LEU A 394 5.76 13.18 -3.93
N ALA A 395 5.54 14.21 -3.10
CA ALA A 395 6.28 15.46 -3.18
C ALA A 395 7.80 15.29 -3.04
N LEU A 396 8.26 14.32 -2.24
CA LEU A 396 9.68 14.00 -2.11
C LEU A 396 10.27 13.43 -3.40
N LEU A 397 9.45 12.75 -4.23
CA LEU A 397 9.91 12.17 -5.50
C LEU A 397 10.44 13.24 -6.46
N ASP A 398 9.82 14.41 -6.51
CA ASP A 398 10.29 15.52 -7.35
C ASP A 398 11.70 15.96 -6.91
N GLN A 399 11.92 16.10 -5.60
CA GLN A 399 13.25 16.42 -5.06
C GLN A 399 14.27 15.32 -5.39
N LEU A 400 13.86 14.06 -5.27
CA LEU A 400 14.67 12.90 -5.65
C LEU A 400 15.02 12.87 -7.13
N LEU A 401 14.20 13.44 -8.01
CA LEU A 401 14.42 13.49 -9.45
C LEU A 401 15.21 14.72 -9.90
N GLU A 402 15.23 15.78 -9.10
CA GLU A 402 15.79 17.09 -9.47
C GLU A 402 17.12 17.44 -8.77
N GLN A 403 17.36 16.97 -7.54
CA GLN A 403 18.56 17.35 -6.78
C GLN A 403 19.77 16.43 -7.05
N ASP A 404 20.98 16.98 -7.12
CA ASP A 404 22.22 16.23 -7.42
C ASP A 404 23.01 15.76 -6.16
N ALA A 405 22.57 16.05 -4.92
CA ALA A 405 23.35 15.85 -3.67
C ALA A 405 22.47 15.39 -2.46
N PRO A 406 23.05 14.82 -1.37
CA PRO A 406 22.29 14.11 -0.33
C PRO A 406 21.47 15.02 0.59
N TYR A 407 20.35 14.48 1.08
CA TYR A 407 19.35 15.16 1.90
C TYR A 407 19.87 15.46 3.31
N ASP A 408 19.80 16.74 3.72
CA ASP A 408 19.87 17.10 5.15
C ASP A 408 18.55 16.70 5.82
N SER A 409 18.68 15.96 6.92
CA SER A 409 17.65 15.28 7.72
C SER A 409 16.59 16.19 8.31
#